data_AF-A0A430F5R6-F1
#
_entry.id   AF-A0A430F5R6-F1
#
_cell.length_a   1.000
_cell.length_b   1.000
_cell.length_c   1.000
_cell.angle_alpha   90.00
_cell.angle_beta   90.00
_cell.angle_gamma   90.00
#
_symmetry.space_group_name_H-M   'P 1'
#
loop_
_entity.id
_entity.type
_entity.pdbx_description
1 polymer ?
#
loop_
_entity_poly.entity_id
_entity_poly.type
_entity_poly.pdbx_seq_one_letter_code
_entity_poly.pdbx_strand_id
1 'polypeptide(L)'
;MFRHQALLRPAIYGVAVGDALGVPYEFMTRGGFRCTDMVGHGSHRQPAGTWSDDTSMTLATVDSLRRGDGRVDVDDMRRRFVLWL
;
A
#
# COMPACT_ATOMS: atom_id res chain seq x y z
N MET A 1 20.21 15.72 -12.30
CA MET A 1 19.86 15.30 -10.93
C MET A 1 18.39 15.60 -10.59
N PHE A 2 17.43 15.26 -11.46
CA PHE A 2 15.98 15.54 -11.23
C PHE A 2 15.06 14.35 -11.51
N ARG A 3 15.59 13.21 -11.96
CA ARG A 3 14.81 12.06 -12.43
C ARG A 3 14.18 11.25 -11.29
N HIS A 4 14.74 11.31 -10.07
CA HIS A 4 14.30 10.50 -8.93
C HIS A 4 13.06 11.07 -8.21
N GLN A 5 12.91 12.39 -8.09
CA GLN A 5 11.75 12.98 -7.40
C GLN A 5 10.45 12.79 -8.17
N ALA A 6 10.50 12.83 -9.52
CA ALA A 6 9.33 12.61 -10.37
C ALA A 6 8.73 11.20 -10.23
N LEU A 7 9.51 10.22 -9.74
CA LEU A 7 9.09 8.82 -9.63
C LEU A 7 8.53 8.45 -8.26
N LEU A 8 8.76 9.24 -7.21
CA LEU A 8 8.34 8.88 -5.85
C LEU A 8 6.81 8.86 -5.73
N ARG A 9 6.13 9.91 -6.20
CA ARG A 9 4.66 9.97 -6.19
C ARG A 9 4.02 8.81 -6.97
N PRO A 10 4.38 8.55 -8.25
CA PRO A 10 3.80 7.43 -8.97
C PRO A 10 4.21 6.07 -8.37
N ALA A 11 5.36 5.94 -7.72
CA ALA A 11 5.71 4.71 -7.01
C ALA A 11 4.78 4.43 -5.81
N ILE A 12 4.51 5.44 -4.98
CA ILE A 12 3.58 5.28 -3.84
C ILE A 12 2.15 5.00 -4.33
N TYR A 13 1.70 5.66 -5.39
CA TYR A 13 0.40 5.34 -5.99
C TYR A 13 0.39 3.94 -6.62
N GLY A 14 1.49 3.49 -7.23
CA GLY A 14 1.61 2.14 -7.77
C GLY A 14 1.42 1.06 -6.72
N VAL A 15 1.97 1.26 -5.51
CA VAL A 15 1.74 0.37 -4.37
C VAL A 15 0.26 0.33 -4.02
N ALA A 16 -0.38 1.48 -3.81
CA ALA A 16 -1.79 1.54 -3.43
C ALA A 16 -2.75 0.99 -4.49
N VAL A 17 -2.46 1.23 -5.78
CA VAL A 17 -3.25 0.70 -6.89
C VAL A 17 -3.06 -0.81 -7.01
N GLY A 18 -1.83 -1.32 -6.89
CA GLY A 18 -1.56 -2.75 -6.93
C GLY A 18 -2.23 -3.50 -5.79
N ASP A 19 -2.14 -2.94 -4.58
CA ASP A 19 -2.81 -3.44 -3.38
C ASP A 19 -4.34 -3.47 -3.58
N ALA A 20 -4.97 -2.34 -3.91
CA ALA A 20 -6.42 -2.28 -4.13
C ALA A 20 -6.93 -3.19 -5.27
N LEU A 21 -6.11 -3.43 -6.30
CA LEU A 21 -6.43 -4.41 -7.36
C LEU A 21 -6.29 -5.86 -6.87
N GLY A 22 -5.43 -6.11 -5.89
CA GLY A 22 -5.12 -7.44 -5.34
C GLY A 22 -6.09 -7.89 -4.26
N VAL A 23 -6.50 -6.98 -3.37
CA VAL A 23 -7.37 -7.26 -2.20
C VAL A 23 -8.58 -8.14 -2.51
N PRO A 24 -9.34 -7.93 -3.61
CA PRO A 24 -10.50 -8.76 -3.90
C PRO A 24 -10.18 -10.23 -4.20
N TYR A 25 -8.93 -10.53 -4.56
CA TYR A 25 -8.48 -11.84 -5.05
C TYR A 25 -7.53 -12.56 -4.08
N GLU A 26 -7.33 -12.03 -2.87
CA GLU A 26 -6.51 -12.69 -1.86
C GLU A 26 -7.02 -14.10 -1.56
N PHE A 27 -6.08 -15.02 -1.33
CA PHE A 27 -6.32 -16.45 -1.08
C PHE A 27 -6.94 -17.24 -2.25
N MET A 28 -7.16 -16.62 -3.42
CA MET A 28 -7.57 -17.36 -4.62
C MET A 28 -6.40 -18.12 -5.24
N THR A 29 -6.69 -19.31 -5.79
CA THR A 29 -5.70 -20.08 -6.54
C THR A 29 -5.25 -19.33 -7.79
N ARG A 30 -3.94 -19.35 -8.08
CA ARG A 30 -3.38 -18.79 -9.32
C ARG A 30 -4.11 -19.35 -10.54
N GLY A 31 -4.56 -18.47 -11.43
CA GLY A 31 -5.34 -18.82 -12.63
C GLY A 31 -6.85 -18.98 -12.38
N GLY A 32 -7.31 -18.96 -11.12
CA GLY A 32 -8.72 -19.04 -10.74
C GLY A 32 -9.48 -17.72 -10.77
N PHE A 33 -8.85 -16.63 -11.20
CA PHE A 33 -9.46 -15.30 -11.25
C PHE A 33 -8.95 -14.50 -12.46
N ARG A 34 -9.68 -13.43 -12.81
CA ARG A 34 -9.26 -12.42 -13.77
C ARG A 34 -9.30 -11.06 -13.09
N CYS A 35 -8.14 -10.43 -12.97
CA CYS A 35 -7.99 -9.06 -12.49
C CYS A 35 -7.87 -8.14 -13.71
N THR A 36 -8.98 -7.53 -14.13
CA THR A 36 -9.06 -6.67 -15.32
C THR A 36 -9.49 -5.25 -15.02
N ASP A 37 -10.07 -5.01 -13.84
CA ASP A 37 -10.55 -3.70 -13.41
C ASP A 37 -10.55 -3.65 -11.87
N MET A 38 -10.81 -2.46 -11.32
CA MET A 38 -10.96 -2.23 -9.89
C MET A 38 -12.34 -2.70 -9.41
N VAL A 39 -12.38 -3.90 -8.83
CA VAL A 39 -13.61 -4.52 -8.35
C VAL A 39 -13.68 -4.51 -6.82
N GLY A 40 -14.89 -4.61 -6.26
CA GLY A 40 -15.13 -4.75 -4.83
C GLY A 40 -15.74 -6.09 -4.45
N HIS A 41 -16.04 -6.24 -3.18
CA HIS A 41 -16.79 -7.31 -2.53
C HIS A 41 -16.23 -8.74 -2.69
N GLY A 42 -14.93 -8.87 -2.99
CA GLY A 42 -14.18 -10.13 -3.00
C GLY A 42 -13.89 -10.68 -1.60
N SER A 43 -12.67 -11.18 -1.38
CA SER A 43 -12.26 -11.92 -0.17
C SER A 43 -12.66 -11.27 1.16
N HIS A 44 -12.59 -9.95 1.26
CA HIS A 44 -12.89 -9.19 2.49
C HIS A 44 -14.19 -8.38 2.44
N ARG A 45 -15.02 -8.55 1.40
CA ARG A 45 -16.28 -7.82 1.18
C ARG A 45 -16.17 -6.28 1.12
N GLN A 46 -14.98 -5.74 0.90
CA GLN A 46 -14.73 -4.29 0.86
C GLN A 46 -15.16 -3.64 -0.46
N PRO A 47 -15.53 -2.35 -0.49
CA PRO A 47 -15.81 -1.63 -1.74
C PRO A 47 -14.64 -1.64 -2.73
N ALA A 48 -14.92 -1.34 -4.00
CA ALA A 48 -13.89 -1.19 -5.02
C ALA A 48 -12.91 -0.05 -4.65
N GLY A 49 -11.61 -0.31 -4.80
CA GLY A 49 -10.56 0.65 -4.48
C GLY A 49 -10.11 0.64 -3.02
N THR A 50 -10.68 -0.22 -2.17
CA THR A 50 -10.14 -0.45 -0.83
C THR A 50 -8.80 -1.19 -0.91
N TRP A 51 -7.78 -0.58 -0.31
CA TRP A 51 -6.43 -1.13 -0.11
C TRP A 51 -6.28 -1.72 1.31
N SER A 52 -5.21 -2.49 1.53
CA SER A 52 -4.99 -3.29 2.73
C SER A 52 -3.97 -2.66 3.70
N ASP A 53 -3.46 -3.48 4.62
CA ASP A 53 -2.35 -3.13 5.50
C ASP A 53 -1.06 -2.82 4.73
N ASP A 54 -0.85 -3.38 3.53
CA ASP A 54 0.32 -3.06 2.70
C ASP A 54 0.44 -1.56 2.41
N THR A 55 -0.65 -0.93 1.94
CA THR A 55 -0.68 0.53 1.74
C THR A 55 -0.59 1.28 3.06
N SER A 56 -1.28 0.80 4.11
CA SER A 56 -1.28 1.43 5.43
C SER A 56 0.13 1.53 6.02
N MET A 57 0.86 0.42 6.02
CA MET A 57 2.23 0.32 6.52
C MET A 57 3.18 1.13 5.64
N THR A 58 3.02 1.10 4.32
CA THR A 58 3.80 1.94 3.40
C THR A 58 3.65 3.43 3.72
N LEU A 59 2.42 3.91 3.94
CA LEU A 59 2.17 5.31 4.30
C LEU A 59 2.77 5.66 5.67
N ALA A 60 2.67 4.76 6.65
CA ALA A 60 3.29 4.92 7.96
C ALA A 60 4.83 5.01 7.87
N THR A 61 5.46 4.17 7.04
CA THR A 61 6.91 4.23 6.75
C THR A 61 7.29 5.55 6.11
N VAL A 62 6.56 6.00 5.09
CA VAL A 62 6.84 7.27 4.39
C VAL A 62 6.68 8.46 5.34
N ASP A 63 5.67 8.48 6.21
CA ASP A 63 5.52 9.58 7.18
C ASP A 63 6.65 9.57 8.22
N SER A 64 7.13 8.40 8.64
CA SER A 64 8.31 8.32 9.53
C SER A 64 9.58 8.84 8.86
N LEU A 65 9.88 8.36 7.64
CA LEU A 65 11.03 8.84 6.86
C LEU A 65 10.98 10.35 6.63
N ARG A 66 9.80 10.88 6.30
CA ARG A 66 9.62 12.32 6.08
C ARG A 66 9.93 13.13 7.34
N ARG A 67 9.54 12.66 8.53
CA ARG A 67 9.85 13.34 9.80
C ARG A 67 11.31 13.16 10.22
N GLY A 68 11.93 12.05 9.85
CA GLY A 68 13.34 11.74 10.09
C GLY A 68 14.32 12.32 9.05
N ASP A 69 13.89 13.24 8.18
CA ASP A 69 14.72 13.80 7.09
C ASP A 69 15.36 12.70 6.21
N GLY A 70 14.56 11.69 5.85
CA GLY A 70 14.97 10.54 5.05
C GLY A 70 15.73 9.45 5.82
N ARG A 71 15.96 9.62 7.13
CA ARG A 71 16.61 8.60 7.97
C ARG A 71 15.61 7.58 8.48
N VAL A 72 16.06 6.34 8.55
CA VAL A 72 15.28 5.25 9.14
C VAL A 72 15.35 5.37 10.67
N ASP A 73 14.18 5.58 11.29
CA ASP A 73 13.96 5.46 12.72
C ASP A 73 13.02 4.29 12.97
N VAL A 74 13.58 3.16 13.40
CA VAL A 74 12.82 1.92 13.57
C VAL A 74 11.80 2.03 14.72
N ASP A 75 12.10 2.81 15.75
CA ASP A 75 11.21 2.99 16.89
C ASP A 75 9.99 3.85 16.52
N ASP A 76 10.21 4.94 15.77
CA ASP A 76 9.13 5.76 15.25
C ASP A 76 8.27 5.00 14.22
N MET A 77 8.89 4.25 13.29
CA MET A 77 8.16 3.40 12.34
C MET A 77 7.29 2.36 13.05
N ARG A 78 7.87 1.62 14.00
CA ARG A 78 7.15 0.62 14.79
C ARG A 78 5.96 1.25 15.53
N ARG A 79 6.16 2.40 16.18
CA ARG A 79 5.10 3.10 16.91
C ARG A 79 3.93 3.45 15.98
N ARG A 80 4.19 3.82 14.72
CA ARG A 80 3.15 4.15 13.75
C ARG A 80 2.40 2.93 13.25
N PHE A 81 3.11 1.81 13.06
CA PHE A 81 2.46 0.55 12.73
C PHE A 81 1.51 0.14 13.86
N VAL A 82 1.94 0.29 15.12
CA VAL A 82 1.08 0.04 16.29
C VAL A 82 -0.10 1.00 16.38
N LEU A 83 0.06 2.27 16.01
CA LEU A 83 -1.05 3.25 16.00
C LEU A 83 -2.09 2.99 14.91
N TRP A 84 -1.75 2.19 13.89
CA TRP A 84 -2.69 1.80 12.83
C TRP A 84 -3.54 0.57 13.24
N LEU A 85 -2.98 -0.34 14.04
CA LEU A 85 -3.69 -1.49 14.61
C LEU A 85 -4.84 -1.07 15.51
#